data_AF-A0A6I3SLU2-F1
#
_entry.id   AF-A0A6I3SLU2-F1
#
_cell.length_a   1.000
_cell.length_b   1.000
_cell.length_c   1.000
_cell.angle_alpha   90.00
_cell.angle_beta   90.00
_cell.angle_gamma   90.00
#
_symmetry.space_group_name_H-M   'P 1'
#
loop_
_entity.id
_entity.type
_entity.pdbx_description
1 polymer ?
#
loop_
_entity_poly.entity_id
_entity_poly.type
_entity_poly.pdbx_seq_one_letter_code
_entity_poly.pdbx_strand_id
1 'polypeptide(L)'
;MTFRELADEGNEIRHIADGLSHEQLHQYISEWANLCLLQLRKKQPKSAFTIYFDEALRNTKVLNIRKLETLLVIIHGMALAEQYSKQIERHAFLTSVVVGSLSI
;
A
#
# COMPACT_ATOMS: atom_id res chain seq x y z
N MET A 1 10.75 1.23 0.35
CA MET A 1 9.52 0.67 0.94
C MET A 1 8.62 0.12 -0.15
N THR A 2 8.20 -1.12 -0.02
CA THR A 2 7.19 -1.77 -0.86
C THR A 2 5.79 -1.51 -0.30
N PHE A 3 4.75 -1.73 -1.09
CA PHE A 3 3.37 -1.64 -0.56
C PHE A 3 3.08 -2.76 0.45
N ARG A 4 3.81 -3.88 0.39
CA ARG A 4 3.70 -4.97 1.36
C ARG A 4 4.23 -4.55 2.73
N GLU A 5 5.39 -3.93 2.79
CA GLU A 5 5.95 -3.40 4.05
C GLU A 5 5.01 -2.38 4.70
N LEU A 6 4.40 -1.48 3.90
CA LEU A 6 3.40 -0.54 4.41
C LEU A 6 2.13 -1.22 4.94
N ALA A 7 1.69 -2.31 4.28
CA ALA A 7 0.55 -3.09 4.75
C ALA A 7 0.85 -3.81 6.08
N ASP A 8 2.05 -4.38 6.20
CA ASP A 8 2.51 -5.06 7.40
C ASP A 8 2.59 -4.06 8.58
N GLU A 9 3.18 -2.88 8.37
CA GLU A 9 3.23 -1.79 9.37
C GLU A 9 1.83 -1.35 9.81
N GLY A 10 0.89 -1.17 8.87
CA GLY A 10 -0.48 -0.79 9.22
C GLY A 10 -1.22 -1.88 10.01
N ASN A 11 -0.92 -3.15 9.77
CA ASN A 11 -1.46 -4.27 10.57
C ASN A 11 -0.87 -4.28 11.99
N GLU A 12 0.39 -3.91 12.17
CA GLU A 12 1.02 -3.75 13.48
C GLU A 12 0.34 -2.62 14.28
N ILE A 13 0.11 -1.46 13.66
CA ILE A 13 -0.63 -0.35 14.29
C ILE A 13 -2.01 -0.82 14.76
N ARG A 14 -2.73 -1.59 13.92
CA ARG A 14 -4.02 -2.16 14.29
C ARG A 14 -3.91 -3.11 15.48
N HIS A 15 -2.87 -3.94 15.54
CA HIS A 15 -2.67 -4.91 16.62
C HIS A 15 -2.42 -4.24 17.98
N ILE A 16 -1.67 -3.13 18.00
CA ILE A 16 -1.37 -2.40 19.22
C ILE A 16 -2.43 -1.36 19.60
N ALA A 17 -3.44 -1.13 18.76
CA ALA A 17 -4.38 -0.02 18.87
C ALA A 17 -5.12 0.03 20.22
N ASP A 18 -5.50 -1.12 20.78
CA ASP A 18 -6.23 -1.20 22.05
C ASP A 18 -5.38 -0.75 23.26
N GLY A 19 -4.05 -0.76 23.11
CA GLY A 19 -3.11 -0.30 24.14
C GLY A 19 -2.73 1.17 24.05
N LEU A 20 -3.22 1.90 23.04
CA LEU A 20 -2.83 3.28 22.77
C LEU A 20 -3.87 4.28 23.26
N SER A 21 -3.41 5.44 23.72
CA SER A 21 -4.30 6.58 23.88
C SER A 21 -4.84 7.04 22.52
N HIS A 22 -5.95 7.78 22.52
CA HIS A 22 -6.52 8.32 21.28
C HIS A 22 -5.52 9.18 20.50
N GLU A 23 -4.72 9.98 21.20
CA GLU A 23 -3.72 10.86 20.61
C GLU A 23 -2.55 10.07 19.99
N GLN A 24 -2.07 9.04 20.69
CA GLN A 24 -1.03 8.16 20.17
C GLN A 24 -1.51 7.41 18.92
N LEU A 25 -2.71 6.82 18.98
CA LEU A 25 -3.28 6.12 17.83
C LEU A 25 -3.44 7.08 16.63
N HIS A 26 -3.93 8.30 16.88
CA HIS A 26 -4.05 9.31 15.85
C HIS A 26 -2.70 9.65 15.20
N GLN A 27 -1.65 9.82 16.02
CA GLN A 27 -0.30 10.10 15.54
C GLN A 27 0.24 8.94 14.68
N TYR A 28 0.18 7.70 15.17
CA TYR A 28 0.65 6.53 14.41
C TYR A 28 -0.05 6.39 13.07
N ILE A 29 -1.39 6.49 13.03
CA ILE A 29 -2.14 6.40 11.78
C ILE A 29 -1.76 7.55 10.83
N SER A 30 -1.57 8.76 11.35
CA SER A 30 -1.20 9.93 10.54
C SER A 30 0.17 9.75 9.88
N GLU A 31 1.18 9.35 10.66
CA GLU A 31 2.54 9.13 10.17
C GLU A 31 2.56 8.03 9.09
N TRP A 32 1.93 6.89 9.37
CA TRP A 32 1.80 5.79 8.44
C TRP A 32 1.04 6.17 7.16
N ALA A 33 -0.09 6.88 7.28
CA ALA A 33 -0.89 7.30 6.13
C ALA A 33 -0.13 8.27 5.22
N ASN A 34 0.70 9.16 5.79
CA ASN A 34 1.56 10.04 5.02
C ASN A 34 2.64 9.26 4.26
N LEU A 35 3.26 8.25 4.88
CA LEU A 35 4.22 7.37 4.20
C LEU A 35 3.56 6.61 3.03
N CYS A 36 2.34 6.11 3.24
CA CYS A 36 1.54 5.48 2.20
C CYS A 36 1.29 6.43 1.02
N LEU A 37 0.83 7.66 1.30
CA LEU A 37 0.53 8.66 0.27
C LEU A 37 1.78 9.06 -0.52
N LEU A 38 2.94 9.19 0.13
CA LEU A 38 4.21 9.44 -0.53
C LEU A 38 4.59 8.32 -1.50
N GLN A 39 4.45 7.04 -1.08
CA GLN A 39 4.74 5.91 -1.97
C GLN A 39 3.76 5.80 -3.13
N LEU A 40 2.46 6.02 -2.88
CA LEU A 40 1.44 6.08 -3.92
C LEU A 40 1.76 7.15 -4.96
N ARG A 41 2.11 8.37 -4.53
CA ARG A 41 2.50 9.46 -5.44
C ARG A 41 3.79 9.15 -6.21
N LYS A 42 4.75 8.47 -5.59
CA LYS A 42 6.02 8.11 -6.25
C LYS A 42 5.81 7.06 -7.34
N LYS A 43 5.01 6.02 -7.07
CA LYS A 43 4.85 4.88 -7.98
C LYS A 43 3.68 5.04 -8.96
N GLN A 44 2.62 5.72 -8.54
CA GLN A 44 1.30 5.71 -9.18
C GLN A 44 0.60 7.10 -9.07
N PRO A 45 1.25 8.22 -9.44
CA PRO A 45 0.82 9.59 -9.10
C PRO A 45 -0.59 9.99 -9.55
N LYS A 46 -1.09 9.41 -10.66
CA LYS A 46 -2.40 9.74 -11.25
C LYS A 46 -3.38 8.56 -11.23
N SER A 47 -3.11 7.55 -10.40
CA SER A 47 -3.99 6.39 -10.30
C SER A 47 -5.24 6.70 -9.48
N ALA A 48 -6.33 5.98 -9.76
CA ALA A 48 -7.54 6.02 -8.94
C ALA A 48 -7.24 5.68 -7.46
N PHE A 49 -6.28 4.80 -7.19
CA PHE A 49 -5.85 4.45 -5.83
C PHE A 49 -5.25 5.64 -5.08
N THR A 50 -4.36 6.41 -5.74
CA THR A 50 -3.74 7.60 -5.13
C THR A 50 -4.78 8.66 -4.82
N ILE A 51 -5.73 8.90 -5.74
CA ILE A 51 -6.82 9.87 -5.55
C ILE A 51 -7.72 9.42 -4.39
N TYR A 52 -8.19 8.18 -4.42
CA TYR A 52 -9.07 7.63 -3.40
C TYR A 52 -8.42 7.59 -2.01
N PHE A 53 -7.13 7.28 -1.93
CA PHE A 53 -6.40 7.31 -0.67
C PHE A 53 -6.28 8.73 -0.10
N ASP A 54 -5.95 9.73 -0.92
CA ASP A 54 -5.85 11.14 -0.50
C ASP A 54 -7.23 11.66 -0.04
N GLU A 55 -8.29 11.35 -0.78
CA GLU A 55 -9.66 11.68 -0.40
C GLU A 55 -10.07 11.01 0.92
N ALA A 56 -9.78 9.72 1.07
CA ALA A 56 -10.03 9.02 2.32
C ALA A 56 -9.30 9.73 3.47
N LEU A 57 -8.01 10.01 3.34
CA LEU A 57 -7.23 10.66 4.39
C LEU A 57 -7.77 12.05 4.76
N ARG A 58 -8.11 12.90 3.77
CA ARG A 58 -8.55 14.29 4.00
C ARG A 58 -9.98 14.42 4.52
N ASN A 59 -10.88 13.51 4.17
CA ASN A 59 -12.29 13.58 4.55
C ASN A 59 -12.55 13.18 6.01
N THR A 60 -11.55 13.24 6.87
CA THR A 60 -11.64 12.76 8.25
C THR A 60 -10.93 13.71 9.19
N LYS A 61 -11.68 14.25 10.15
CA LYS A 61 -11.16 15.11 11.22
C LYS A 61 -10.38 14.33 12.27
N VAL A 62 -10.65 13.04 12.41
CA VAL A 62 -10.10 12.17 13.45
C VAL A 62 -9.74 10.82 12.86
N LEU A 63 -8.45 10.51 12.82
CA LEU A 63 -7.95 9.18 12.50
C LEU A 63 -8.21 8.23 13.67
N ASN A 64 -8.90 7.14 13.39
CA ASN A 64 -9.23 6.08 14.35
C ASN A 64 -9.11 4.71 13.68
N ILE A 65 -9.38 3.65 14.43
CA ILE A 65 -9.23 2.27 13.96
C ILE A 65 -10.04 1.98 12.69
N ARG A 66 -11.29 2.46 12.62
CA ARG A 66 -12.15 2.29 11.44
C ARG A 66 -11.56 2.98 10.21
N LYS A 67 -10.91 4.14 10.42
CA LYS A 67 -10.25 4.85 9.32
C LYS A 67 -8.99 4.14 8.87
N LEU A 68 -8.20 3.65 9.82
CA LEU A 68 -7.03 2.81 9.53
C LEU A 68 -7.43 1.61 8.68
N GLU A 69 -8.51 0.91 9.02
CA GLU A 69 -9.01 -0.23 8.22
C GLU A 69 -9.34 0.16 6.78
N THR A 70 -9.99 1.32 6.58
CA THR A 70 -10.31 1.82 5.23
C THR A 70 -9.05 2.05 4.41
N LEU A 71 -8.04 2.69 5.00
CA LEU A 71 -6.77 2.98 4.34
C LEU A 71 -5.98 1.69 4.08
N LEU A 72 -6.01 0.74 5.02
CA LEU A 72 -5.35 -0.57 4.91
C LEU A 72 -5.88 -1.37 3.72
N VAL A 73 -7.19 -1.36 3.47
CA VAL A 73 -7.77 -2.06 2.31
C VAL A 73 -7.13 -1.58 0.99
N ILE A 74 -6.93 -0.27 0.86
CA ILE A 74 -6.32 0.32 -0.33
C ILE A 74 -4.87 -0.16 -0.48
N ILE A 75 -4.08 -0.09 0.60
CA ILE A 75 -2.67 -0.45 0.58
C ILE A 75 -2.47 -1.95 0.37
N HIS A 76 -3.32 -2.80 0.93
CA HIS A 76 -3.33 -4.24 0.63
C HIS A 76 -3.63 -4.51 -0.85
N GLY A 77 -4.62 -3.82 -1.44
CA GLY A 77 -4.89 -3.91 -2.86
C GLY A 77 -3.67 -3.55 -3.72
N MET A 78 -2.94 -2.50 -3.33
CA MET A 78 -1.70 -2.09 -3.99
C MET A 78 -0.56 -3.09 -3.81
N ALA A 79 -0.44 -3.71 -2.64
CA ALA A 79 0.55 -4.75 -2.37
C ALA A 79 0.30 -5.98 -3.26
N LEU A 80 -0.95 -6.41 -3.40
CA LEU A 80 -1.34 -7.51 -4.28
C LEU A 80 -1.04 -7.17 -5.75
N ALA A 81 -1.44 -5.97 -6.21
CA ALA A 81 -1.17 -5.53 -7.57
C ALA A 81 0.34 -5.49 -7.89
N GLU A 82 1.18 -5.02 -6.96
CA GLU A 82 2.63 -5.02 -7.13
C GLU A 82 3.19 -6.44 -7.24
N GLN A 83 2.65 -7.39 -6.47
CA GLN A 83 3.04 -8.80 -6.55
C GLN A 83 2.68 -9.43 -7.90
N TYR A 84 1.48 -9.17 -8.41
CA TYR A 84 1.04 -9.68 -9.72
C TYR A 84 1.87 -9.12 -10.88
N SER A 85 2.18 -7.81 -10.87
CA SER A 85 3.03 -7.20 -11.91
C SER A 85 4.39 -7.90 -12.01
N LYS A 86 5.03 -8.14 -10.86
CA LYS A 86 6.33 -8.84 -10.78
C LYS A 86 6.26 -10.27 -11.30
N GLN A 87 5.14 -10.97 -11.14
CA GLN A 87 4.96 -12.32 -11.68
C GLN A 87 4.84 -12.30 -13.21
N ILE A 88 4.09 -11.35 -13.76
CA ILE A 88 3.92 -11.19 -15.21
C ILE A 88 5.27 -10.87 -15.87
N GLU A 89 6.03 -9.93 -15.30
CA GLU A 89 7.38 -9.57 -15.80
C GLU A 89 8.33 -10.77 -15.82
N ARG A 90 8.33 -11.58 -14.75
CA ARG A 90 9.13 -12.81 -14.69
C ARG A 90 8.72 -13.81 -15.77
N HIS A 91 7.43 -13.98 -16.00
CA HIS A 91 6.92 -14.92 -16.99
C HIS A 91 7.24 -14.46 -18.42
N ALA A 92 7.09 -13.17 -18.70
CA ALA A 92 7.46 -12.56 -19.98
C ALA A 92 8.96 -12.73 -20.28
N PHE A 93 9.82 -12.52 -19.27
CA PHE A 93 11.26 -12.74 -19.40
C PHE A 93 11.62 -14.21 -19.68
N LEU A 94 11.02 -15.16 -18.96
CA LEU A 94 11.27 -16.59 -19.22
C LEU A 94 10.83 -17.00 -20.63
N THR A 95 9.71 -16.46 -21.11
CA THR A 95 9.20 -16.72 -22.45
C THR A 95 10.16 -16.17 -23.53
N SER A 96 10.70 -14.96 -23.36
CA SER A 96 11.64 -14.39 -24.32
C SER A 96 12.98 -15.13 -24.37
N VAL A 97 13.47 -15.62 -23.22
CA VAL A 97 14.69 -16.45 -23.15
C VAL A 97 14.51 -17.79 -23.87
N VAL A 98 13.36 -18.46 -23.70
CA VAL A 98 13.07 -19.75 -24.36
C VAL A 98 12.93 -19.59 -25.87
N VAL A 99 12.27 -18.54 -26.35
CA VAL A 99 12.14 -18.28 -27.80
C VAL A 99 13.49 -17.90 -28.43
N GLY A 100 14.31 -17.13 -27.71
CA GLY A 100 15.66 -16.75 -28.17
C GLY A 100 16.65 -17.92 -28.23
N SER A 101 16.45 -18.96 -27.42
CA SER A 101 17.30 -20.17 -27.40
C SER A 101 16.86 -21.27 -28.36
N LEU A 102 15.65 -21.17 -28.94
CA LEU A 102 15.16 -22.06 -30.01
C LEU A 102 15.48 -21.53 -31.43
N SER A 103 16.08 -20.35 -31.54
CA SER A 103 16.40 -19.68 -32.82
C SER A 103 17.88 -19.77 -33.22
N ILE A 104 18.66 -20.65 -32.58
CA ILE A 104 20.06 -20.97 -32.89
C ILE A 104 20.15 -22.45 -33.24
#